data_AF-A0A2D4NPT0-F1
#
_entry.id   AF-A0A2D4NPT0-F1
#
_cell.length_a   1.000
_cell.length_b   1.000
_cell.length_c   1.000
_cell.angle_alpha   90.00
_cell.angle_beta   90.00
_cell.angle_gamma   90.00
#
_symmetry.space_group_name_H-M   'P 1'
#
loop_
_entity.id
_entity.type
_entity.pdbx_description
1 polymer ?
#
loop_
_entity_poly.entity_id
_entity_poly.type
_entity_poly.pdbx_seq_one_letter_code
_entity_poly.pdbx_strand_id
1 'polypeptide(L)'
;FIVQLPLDSNKPINTEKITNAVAPEKDVDGLSSVNAGKLSRGDLSNCFIPCTPKGCMELIRQTGVQVAGKKAVVIGRSKIVGAPMHDLLLWNHATVTTCHSKTASLADEVSKADILVVAAGKAEMVKGEWIKPGSV
;
A
#
# COMPACT_ATOMS: atom_id res chain seq x y z
N PHE A 1 18.59 2.79 -8.65
CA PHE A 1 18.30 4.24 -8.81
C PHE A 1 16.80 4.39 -8.95
N ILE A 2 16.29 5.61 -8.79
CA ILE A 2 14.86 5.90 -8.91
C ILE A 2 14.62 6.84 -10.10
N VAL A 3 13.38 6.91 -10.55
CA VAL A 3 12.90 7.96 -11.44
C VAL A 3 11.87 8.76 -10.66
N GLN A 4 12.15 10.04 -10.42
CA GLN A 4 11.24 10.91 -9.66
C GLN A 4 9.90 11.09 -10.41
N LEU A 5 8.79 10.96 -9.69
CA LEU A 5 7.44 11.16 -10.20
C LEU A 5 6.73 12.31 -9.46
N PRO A 6 5.74 12.99 -10.08
CA PRO A 6 5.36 12.87 -11.49
C PRO A 6 6.46 13.42 -12.42
N LEU A 7 6.48 12.96 -13.67
CA LEU A 7 7.38 13.51 -14.69
C LEU A 7 6.83 14.88 -15.13
N ASP A 8 7.65 15.92 -15.01
CA ASP A 8 7.34 17.25 -15.54
C ASP A 8 7.87 17.38 -16.97
N SER A 9 6.97 17.37 -17.95
CA SER A 9 7.31 17.35 -19.37
C SER A 9 6.20 17.99 -20.19
N ASN A 10 6.58 18.78 -21.20
CA ASN A 10 5.67 19.33 -22.20
C ASN A 10 5.21 18.29 -23.25
N LYS A 11 5.79 17.09 -23.24
CA LYS A 11 5.41 15.96 -24.10
C LYS A 11 4.79 14.84 -23.28
N PRO A 12 3.78 14.12 -23.81
CA PRO A 12 3.27 12.92 -23.19
C PRO A 12 4.38 11.87 -23.03
N ILE A 13 4.55 11.35 -21.82
CA ILE A 13 5.48 10.26 -21.51
C ILE A 13 4.70 9.14 -20.86
N ASN A 14 4.93 7.91 -21.30
CA ASN A 14 4.39 6.72 -20.66
C ASN A 14 5.23 6.38 -19.42
N THR A 15 4.75 6.81 -18.25
CA THR A 15 5.41 6.55 -16.96
C THR A 15 5.67 5.06 -16.70
N GLU A 16 4.74 4.19 -17.07
CA GLU A 16 4.87 2.74 -16.85
C GLU A 16 5.98 2.13 -17.69
N LYS A 17 6.18 2.62 -18.92
CA LYS A 17 7.31 2.20 -19.75
C LYS A 17 8.65 2.63 -19.13
N ILE A 18 8.69 3.81 -18.53
CA ILE A 18 9.91 4.34 -17.88
C ILE A 18 10.23 3.57 -16.61
N THR A 19 9.25 3.39 -15.71
CA THR A 19 9.49 2.66 -14.45
C THR A 19 9.85 1.20 -14.69
N ASN A 20 9.29 0.56 -15.73
CA ASN A 20 9.66 -0.81 -16.10
C ASN A 20 11.01 -0.95 -16.84
N ALA A 21 11.60 0.15 -17.32
CA ALA A 21 12.93 0.12 -17.91
C ALA A 21 14.04 0.12 -16.85
N VAL A 22 13.72 0.43 -15.59
CA VAL A 22 14.66 0.30 -14.47
C VAL A 22 14.90 -1.19 -14.22
N ALA A 23 16.16 -1.61 -14.23
CA ALA A 23 16.55 -2.98 -13.93
C ALA A 23 16.01 -3.38 -12.53
N PRO A 24 15.29 -4.51 -12.38
CA PRO A 24 14.62 -4.88 -11.13
C PRO A 24 15.55 -4.92 -9.91
N GLU A 25 16.80 -5.34 -10.09
CA GLU A 25 17.85 -5.40 -9.07
C GLU A 25 18.38 -4.03 -8.64
N LYS A 26 18.01 -2.96 -9.34
CA LYS A 26 18.34 -1.55 -9.01
C LYS A 26 17.11 -0.70 -8.72
N ASP A 27 15.90 -1.25 -8.85
CA ASP A 27 14.62 -0.56 -8.65
C ASP A 27 14.32 -0.39 -7.16
N VAL A 28 15.10 0.45 -6.49
CA VAL A 28 15.00 0.68 -5.04
C VAL A 28 13.69 1.36 -4.61
N ASP A 29 12.91 1.88 -5.56
CA ASP A 29 11.56 2.41 -5.31
C ASP A 29 10.47 1.33 -5.43
N GLY A 30 10.82 0.13 -5.94
CA GLY A 30 9.92 -1.02 -6.04
C GLY A 30 8.73 -0.81 -6.98
N LEU A 31 8.83 0.08 -7.96
CA LEU A 31 7.70 0.46 -8.83
C LEU A 31 7.65 -0.29 -10.17
N SER A 32 8.67 -1.08 -10.50
CA SER A 32 8.64 -1.96 -11.66
C SER A 32 7.61 -3.08 -11.48
N SER A 33 6.99 -3.51 -12.58
CA SER A 33 6.04 -4.63 -12.59
C SER A 33 6.68 -5.94 -12.11
N VAL A 34 8.01 -6.09 -12.26
CA VAL A 34 8.74 -7.25 -11.74
C VAL A 34 8.75 -7.25 -10.21
N ASN A 35 9.15 -6.16 -9.57
CA ASN A 35 9.15 -6.07 -8.10
C ASN A 35 7.73 -6.10 -7.52
N ALA A 36 6.77 -5.42 -8.15
CA ALA A 36 5.37 -5.52 -7.77
C ALA A 36 4.83 -6.95 -7.90
N GLY A 37 5.23 -7.67 -8.96
CA GLY A 37 4.88 -9.08 -9.15
C GLY A 37 5.45 -9.98 -8.04
N LYS A 38 6.73 -9.82 -7.70
CA LYS A 38 7.35 -10.55 -6.59
C LYS A 38 6.66 -10.26 -5.25
N LEU A 39 6.40 -9.00 -4.94
CA LEU A 39 5.71 -8.57 -3.72
C LEU A 39 4.29 -9.17 -3.65
N SER A 40 3.49 -9.04 -4.71
CA SER A 40 2.11 -9.59 -4.72
C SER A 40 2.05 -11.13 -4.64
N ARG A 41 3.15 -11.82 -4.92
CA ARG A 41 3.28 -13.28 -4.82
C ARG A 41 4.01 -13.75 -3.56
N GLY A 42 4.42 -12.84 -2.69
CA GLY A 42 5.01 -13.17 -1.38
C GLY A 42 6.51 -13.39 -1.39
N ASP A 43 7.20 -13.07 -2.48
CA ASP A 43 8.66 -13.14 -2.55
C ASP A 43 9.31 -11.90 -1.89
N LEU A 44 9.02 -11.71 -0.60
CA LEU A 44 9.50 -10.57 0.20
C LEU A 44 11.03 -10.54 0.35
N SER A 45 11.68 -11.70 0.24
CA SER A 45 13.12 -11.85 0.40
C SER A 45 13.93 -11.29 -0.78
N ASN A 46 13.30 -11.16 -1.95
CA ASN A 46 13.98 -10.88 -3.21
C ASN A 46 13.25 -9.81 -4.05
N CYS A 47 12.51 -8.92 -3.39
CA CYS A 47 11.85 -7.78 -4.03
C CYS A 47 12.18 -6.46 -3.33
N PHE A 48 12.20 -5.37 -4.09
CA PHE A 48 12.12 -4.04 -3.51
C PHE A 48 10.67 -3.69 -3.21
N ILE A 49 10.43 -3.14 -2.02
CA ILE A 49 9.11 -2.73 -1.54
C ILE A 49 9.02 -1.21 -1.66
N PRO A 50 7.92 -0.64 -2.20
CA PRO A 50 7.74 0.80 -2.25
C PRO A 50 7.89 1.46 -0.88
N CYS A 51 8.51 2.64 -0.86
CA CYS A 51 8.97 3.26 0.37
C CYS A 51 7.83 3.63 1.35
N THR A 52 6.71 4.16 0.86
CA THR A 52 5.55 4.51 1.69
C THR A 52 4.94 3.30 2.42
N PRO A 53 4.50 2.22 1.75
CA PRO A 53 3.95 1.05 2.45
C PRO A 53 5.00 0.36 3.34
N LYS A 54 6.29 0.40 2.98
CA LYS A 54 7.38 -0.05 3.86
C LYS A 54 7.44 0.77 5.15
N GLY A 55 7.34 2.09 5.06
CA GLY A 55 7.26 2.99 6.22
C GLY A 55 6.01 2.71 7.07
N CYS A 56 4.85 2.49 6.45
CA CYS A 56 3.62 2.12 7.16
C CYS A 56 3.78 0.82 7.96
N MET A 57 4.38 -0.22 7.39
CA MET A 57 4.65 -1.47 8.12
C MET A 57 5.56 -1.25 9.33
N GLU A 58 6.58 -0.39 9.19
CA GLU A 58 7.48 -0.06 10.29
C GLU A 58 6.75 0.71 11.41
N LEU A 59 5.87 1.66 11.07
CA LEU A 59 5.03 2.35 12.05
C LEU A 59 4.08 1.39 12.78
N ILE A 60 3.42 0.48 12.06
CA ILE A 60 2.57 -0.55 12.65
C ILE A 60 3.39 -1.41 13.62
N ARG A 61 4.60 -1.84 13.22
CA ARG A 61 5.50 -2.65 14.04
C ARG A 61 5.87 -1.93 15.36
N GLN A 62 6.10 -0.63 15.32
CA GLN A 62 6.46 0.16 16.50
C GLN A 62 5.34 0.28 17.54
N THR A 63 4.08 0.02 17.17
CA THR A 63 2.97 -0.05 18.14
C THR A 63 3.05 -1.26 19.06
N GLY A 64 3.84 -2.29 18.70
CA GLY A 64 3.88 -3.58 19.40
C GLY A 64 2.68 -4.49 19.12
N VAL A 65 1.69 -4.04 18.32
CA VAL A 65 0.56 -4.87 17.91
C VAL A 65 1.01 -5.89 16.86
N GLN A 66 0.70 -7.17 17.12
CA GLN A 66 0.96 -8.24 16.16
C GLN A 66 0.02 -8.12 14.95
N VAL A 67 0.58 -8.12 13.73
CA VAL A 67 -0.18 -8.06 12.46
C VAL A 67 -0.88 -9.39 12.16
N ALA A 68 -0.22 -10.52 12.46
CA ALA A 68 -0.74 -11.84 12.18
C ALA A 68 -2.13 -12.07 12.82
N GLY A 69 -3.09 -12.53 12.02
CA GLY A 69 -4.46 -12.81 12.44
C GLY A 69 -5.38 -11.59 12.57
N LYS A 70 -4.86 -10.37 12.41
CA LYS A 70 -5.67 -9.13 12.47
C LYS A 70 -6.45 -8.91 11.18
N LYS A 71 -7.60 -8.23 11.30
CA LYS A 71 -8.32 -7.68 10.14
C LYS A 71 -7.70 -6.33 9.79
N ALA A 72 -7.05 -6.26 8.63
CA ALA A 72 -6.49 -5.03 8.12
C ALA A 72 -7.36 -4.47 6.99
N VAL A 73 -7.59 -3.15 6.99
CA VAL A 73 -8.31 -2.46 5.93
C VAL A 73 -7.37 -1.45 5.28
N VAL A 74 -7.26 -1.52 3.95
CA VAL A 74 -6.51 -0.54 3.16
C VAL A 74 -7.50 0.26 2.31
N ILE A 75 -7.58 1.57 2.52
CA ILE A 75 -8.38 2.45 1.67
C ILE A 75 -7.49 3.08 0.61
N GLY A 76 -7.67 2.66 -0.64
CA GLY A 76 -6.85 3.06 -1.77
C GLY A 76 -6.16 1.86 -2.41
N ARG A 77 -5.98 1.92 -3.73
CA ARG A 77 -5.40 0.81 -4.54
C ARG A 77 -4.41 1.31 -5.59
N SER A 78 -3.72 2.40 -5.30
CA SER A 78 -2.69 2.95 -6.20
C SER A 78 -1.49 2.00 -6.30
N LYS A 79 -0.74 2.08 -7.41
CA LYS A 79 0.51 1.33 -7.59
C LYS A 79 1.58 1.71 -6.55
N ILE A 80 1.56 2.95 -6.08
CA ILE A 80 2.59 3.50 -5.18
C ILE A 80 2.34 3.11 -3.71
N VAL A 81 1.08 3.01 -3.28
CA VAL A 81 0.75 2.81 -1.86
C VAL A 81 -0.25 1.69 -1.63
N GLY A 82 -1.47 1.81 -2.15
CA GLY A 82 -2.58 0.95 -1.72
C GLY A 82 -2.37 -0.54 -2.04
N ALA A 83 -2.01 -0.87 -3.28
CA ALA A 83 -1.75 -2.25 -3.69
C ALA A 83 -0.56 -2.88 -2.94
N PRO A 84 0.64 -2.26 -2.89
CA PRO A 84 1.76 -2.84 -2.14
C PRO A 84 1.50 -2.88 -0.62
N MET A 85 0.70 -1.96 -0.06
CA MET A 85 0.30 -2.03 1.35
C MET A 85 -0.55 -3.28 1.64
N HIS A 86 -1.51 -3.59 0.76
CA HIS A 86 -2.30 -4.83 0.84
C HIS A 86 -1.37 -6.05 0.87
N ASP A 87 -0.42 -6.12 -0.06
CA ASP A 87 0.48 -7.27 -0.19
C ASP A 87 1.34 -7.44 1.07
N LEU A 88 1.88 -6.36 1.62
CA LEU A 88 2.66 -6.42 2.86
C LEU A 88 1.83 -6.92 4.05
N LEU A 89 0.62 -6.40 4.24
CA LEU A 89 -0.26 -6.85 5.32
C LEU A 89 -0.63 -8.33 5.17
N LEU A 90 -0.96 -8.75 3.93
CA LEU A 90 -1.29 -10.13 3.61
C LEU A 90 -0.12 -11.07 3.92
N TRP A 91 1.08 -10.74 3.46
CA TRP A 91 2.27 -11.56 3.68
C TRP A 91 2.84 -11.46 5.11
N ASN A 92 2.33 -10.53 5.92
CA ASN A 92 2.49 -10.52 7.38
C ASN A 92 1.29 -11.17 8.11
N HIS A 93 0.52 -12.00 7.40
CA HIS A 93 -0.56 -12.85 7.90
C HIS A 93 -1.80 -12.11 8.44
N ALA A 94 -2.05 -10.87 8.00
CA ALA A 94 -3.35 -10.24 8.23
C ALA A 94 -4.42 -10.79 7.27
N THR A 95 -5.68 -10.75 7.69
CA THR A 95 -6.83 -10.81 6.76
C THR A 95 -7.07 -9.42 6.21
N VAL A 96 -6.88 -9.22 4.91
CA VAL A 96 -6.87 -7.87 4.32
C VAL A 96 -8.13 -7.60 3.49
N THR A 97 -8.78 -6.46 3.73
CA THR A 97 -9.83 -5.88 2.87
C THR A 97 -9.30 -4.64 2.19
N THR A 98 -9.35 -4.60 0.85
CA THR A 98 -8.99 -3.41 0.07
C THR A 98 -10.25 -2.65 -0.33
N CYS A 99 -10.37 -1.41 0.12
CA CYS A 99 -11.45 -0.49 -0.22
C CYS A 99 -11.01 0.55 -1.26
N HIS A 100 -11.97 1.10 -1.99
CA HIS A 100 -11.72 2.07 -3.06
C HIS A 100 -12.96 2.92 -3.36
N SER A 101 -12.89 3.81 -4.35
CA SER A 101 -13.97 4.74 -4.73
C SER A 101 -15.30 4.09 -5.12
N LYS A 102 -15.33 2.79 -5.38
CA LYS A 102 -16.54 2.00 -5.67
C LYS A 102 -17.03 1.12 -4.50
N THR A 103 -16.42 1.24 -3.32
CA THR A 103 -16.89 0.54 -2.10
C THR A 103 -18.18 1.20 -1.63
N ALA A 104 -19.27 0.43 -1.50
CA ALA A 104 -20.60 0.97 -1.17
C ALA A 104 -20.66 1.54 0.25
N SER A 105 -20.41 0.72 1.27
CA SER A 105 -20.41 1.13 2.68
C SER A 105 -18.99 1.20 3.22
N LEU A 106 -18.28 2.31 2.93
CA LEU A 106 -16.91 2.46 3.40
C LEU A 106 -16.81 2.48 4.93
N ALA A 107 -17.76 3.10 5.62
CA ALA A 107 -17.80 3.14 7.08
C ALA A 107 -17.90 1.73 7.71
N ASP A 108 -18.72 0.85 7.12
CA ASP A 108 -18.87 -0.54 7.58
C ASP A 108 -17.58 -1.34 7.43
N GLU A 109 -16.81 -1.10 6.37
CA GLU A 109 -15.50 -1.74 6.21
C GLU A 109 -14.48 -1.19 7.21
N VAL A 110 -14.43 0.14 7.39
CA VAL A 110 -13.50 0.79 8.32
C VAL A 110 -13.73 0.33 9.77
N SER A 111 -14.98 0.21 10.19
CA SER A 111 -15.32 -0.22 11.56
C SER A 111 -14.90 -1.66 11.92
N LYS A 112 -14.56 -2.49 10.91
CA LYS A 112 -14.06 -3.85 11.11
C LYS A 112 -12.53 -3.91 11.28
N ALA A 113 -11.82 -2.81 11.01
CA ALA A 113 -10.37 -2.77 10.93
C ALA A 113 -9.71 -2.80 12.31
N ASP A 114 -8.90 -3.82 12.59
CA ASP A 114 -7.90 -3.77 13.67
C ASP A 114 -6.70 -2.91 13.28
N ILE A 115 -6.36 -2.90 11.98
CA ILE A 115 -5.31 -2.08 11.38
C ILE A 115 -5.92 -1.33 10.19
N LEU A 116 -5.83 -0.01 10.16
CA LEU A 116 -6.40 0.83 9.11
C LEU A 116 -5.31 1.66 8.42
N VAL A 117 -5.08 1.43 7.13
CA VAL A 117 -4.19 2.27 6.31
C VAL A 117 -5.01 3.05 5.28
N VAL A 118 -4.94 4.38 5.32
CA VAL A 118 -5.72 5.26 4.44
C VAL A 118 -4.81 6.02 3.48
N ALA A 119 -4.95 5.75 2.18
CA ALA A 119 -4.15 6.35 1.10
C ALA A 119 -5.06 6.81 -0.06
N ALA A 120 -6.03 7.68 0.25
CA ALA A 120 -7.10 8.07 -0.66
C ALA A 120 -6.98 9.47 -1.29
N GLY A 121 -6.02 10.30 -0.84
CA GLY A 121 -5.82 11.65 -1.38
C GLY A 121 -7.00 12.61 -1.18
N LYS A 122 -7.89 12.31 -0.23
CA LYS A 122 -9.06 13.14 0.09
C LYS A 122 -9.02 13.51 1.57
N ALA A 123 -8.94 14.81 1.83
CA ALA A 123 -8.86 15.37 3.18
C ALA A 123 -10.03 14.87 4.04
N GLU A 124 -9.71 14.40 5.25
CA GLU A 124 -10.66 14.05 6.33
C GLU A 124 -11.83 13.16 5.88
N MET A 125 -11.61 12.33 4.85
CA MET A 125 -12.66 11.48 4.29
C MET A 125 -13.13 10.41 5.29
N VAL A 126 -12.18 9.83 6.03
CA VAL A 126 -12.47 8.86 7.08
C VAL A 126 -12.81 9.63 8.36
N LYS A 127 -13.97 9.34 8.94
CA LYS A 127 -14.44 9.98 10.16
C LYS A 127 -14.02 9.17 11.38
N GLY A 128 -13.73 9.87 12.49
CA GLY A 128 -13.33 9.22 13.74
C GLY A 128 -14.37 8.23 14.26
N GLU A 129 -15.66 8.49 14.05
CA GLU A 129 -16.76 7.61 14.43
C GLU A 129 -16.78 6.26 13.69
N TRP A 130 -16.06 6.14 12.56
CA TRP A 130 -15.93 4.87 11.82
C TRP A 130 -14.80 4.02 12.38
N ILE A 131 -13.87 4.61 13.14
CA ILE A 131 -12.65 3.95 13.58
C ILE A 131 -12.97 2.99 14.72
N LYS A 132 -12.58 1.73 14.56
CA LYS A 132 -12.74 0.71 15.59
C LYS A 132 -11.94 1.12 16.85
N PRO A 133 -12.54 1.10 18.05
CA PRO A 133 -11.79 1.39 19.28
C PRO A 133 -10.56 0.48 19.43
N GLY A 134 -9.40 1.09 19.65
CA GLY A 134 -8.12 0.37 19.79
C GLY A 134 -7.49 -0.10 18.47
N SER A 135 -7.97 0.35 17.31
CA SER A 135 -7.30 0.09 16.03
C SER A 135 -5.94 0.80 15.96
N VAL A 136 -5.05 0.23 15.14
CA VAL A 136 -3.81 0.87 14.68
C VAL A 136 -4.07 1.60 13.36
#